data_AF-A0A932EWL7-F1
#
_entry.id   AF-A0A932EWL7-F1
#
_cell.length_a   1.000
_cell.length_b   1.000
_cell.length_c   1.000
_cell.angle_alpha   90.00
_cell.angle_beta   90.00
_cell.angle_gamma   90.00
#
_symmetry.space_group_name_H-M   'P 1'
#
loop_
_entity.id
_entity.type
_entity.pdbx_description
1 polymer ?
#
loop_
_entity_poly.entity_id
_entity_poly.type
_entity_poly.pdbx_seq_one_letter_code
_entity_poly.pdbx_strand_id
1 'polypeptide(L)'
;MPERLTTSVAHRLADGRTKYFSNREDFEAALPGLRNDSGFDEATVAEAMFAWARTGQTGCLFAALLAAGPTAAGWRSLVIPDAVSDDTLHALVDAMLATEPEAVTIVFPWVDTAAALAALVSQVARLPDWRSVLIDGDELPGLIRVGLRWRLPVEDHASWVLGFGPFEFLPFTRRAPFTALVFRCRAAYSLPRRRVEDHSEVHLADLPAPVDEVHYERMWRRTVEGKVNHLAGQFEAGAKARVTFTMPADLRKELGLAS
;
A
#
# COMPACT_ATOMS: atom_id res chain seq x y z
N MET A 1 -4.18 -21.40 7.43
CA MET A 1 -3.13 -20.79 6.59
C MET A 1 -1.89 -21.67 6.66
N PRO A 2 -1.16 -21.87 5.55
CA PRO A 2 0.11 -22.58 5.60
C PRO A 2 1.06 -21.83 6.55
N GLU A 3 1.65 -22.55 7.50
CA GLU A 3 2.53 -21.98 8.53
C GLU A 3 3.78 -21.30 7.95
N ARG A 4 4.10 -21.58 6.68
CA ARG A 4 5.12 -20.88 5.90
C ARG A 4 4.66 -20.80 4.44
N LEU A 5 4.44 -19.59 3.94
CA LEU A 5 4.45 -19.33 2.50
C LEU A 5 5.87 -19.65 1.99
N THR A 6 5.97 -20.33 0.85
CA THR A 6 7.20 -20.27 0.09
C THR A 6 7.48 -18.81 -0.24
N THR A 7 8.75 -18.44 -0.24
CA THR A 7 9.18 -17.07 -0.52
C THR A 7 10.19 -17.17 -1.63
N SER A 8 9.79 -16.73 -2.82
CA SER A 8 10.52 -16.98 -4.06
C SER A 8 11.52 -15.86 -4.41
N VAL A 9 11.31 -14.65 -3.91
CA VAL A 9 12.13 -13.48 -4.29
C VAL A 9 13.18 -13.17 -3.22
N ALA A 10 14.42 -13.54 -3.48
CA ALA A 10 15.56 -13.25 -2.60
C ALA A 10 16.05 -11.80 -2.76
N HIS A 11 16.24 -11.11 -1.63
CA HIS A 11 16.82 -9.77 -1.55
C HIS A 11 17.93 -9.74 -0.51
N ARG A 12 19.09 -9.18 -0.87
CA ARG A 12 20.21 -9.02 0.06
C ARG A 12 20.05 -7.70 0.81
N LEU A 13 19.89 -7.79 2.13
CA LEU A 13 19.83 -6.64 3.02
C LEU A 13 21.21 -5.98 3.16
N ALA A 14 21.22 -4.73 3.61
CA ALA A 14 22.46 -3.96 3.82
C ALA A 14 23.44 -4.64 4.80
N ASP A 15 22.92 -5.43 5.75
CA ASP A 15 23.71 -6.18 6.73
C ASP A 15 24.22 -7.54 6.21
N GLY A 16 24.04 -7.83 4.92
CA GLY A 16 24.48 -9.06 4.27
C GLY A 16 23.53 -10.24 4.40
N ARG A 17 22.48 -10.17 5.22
CA ARG A 17 21.46 -11.23 5.31
C ARG A 17 20.59 -11.24 4.06
N THR A 18 20.03 -12.40 3.74
CA THR A 18 19.02 -12.52 2.67
C THR A 18 17.62 -12.54 3.29
N LYS A 19 16.76 -11.65 2.83
CA LYS A 19 15.32 -11.69 3.10
C LYS A 19 14.61 -12.18 1.85
N TYR A 20 13.61 -13.03 2.04
CA TYR A 20 12.77 -13.52 0.96
C TYR A 20 11.40 -12.85 1.01
N PHE A 21 10.89 -12.46 -0.14
CA PHE A 21 9.57 -11.86 -0.33
C PHE A 21 8.68 -12.85 -1.08
N SER A 22 7.41 -12.91 -0.71
CA SER A 22 6.41 -13.71 -1.41
C SER A 22 5.83 -12.92 -2.56
N ASN A 23 5.70 -13.56 -3.71
CA ASN A 23 5.05 -13.00 -4.90
C ASN A 23 3.63 -13.58 -5.07
N ARG A 24 2.97 -13.27 -6.19
CA ARG A 24 1.63 -13.81 -6.50
C ARG A 24 1.63 -15.34 -6.58
N GLU A 25 2.62 -15.92 -7.25
CA GLU A 25 2.73 -17.36 -7.47
C GLU A 25 2.84 -18.14 -6.14
N ASP A 26 3.59 -17.59 -5.18
CA ASP A 26 3.68 -18.15 -3.82
C ASP A 26 2.30 -18.23 -3.15
N PHE A 27 1.43 -17.22 -3.36
CA PHE A 27 0.08 -17.21 -2.81
C PHE A 27 -0.89 -18.09 -3.59
N GLU A 28 -0.80 -18.13 -4.93
CA GLU A 28 -1.60 -19.02 -5.77
C GLU A 28 -1.33 -20.49 -5.44
N ALA A 29 -0.07 -20.85 -5.19
CA ALA A 29 0.30 -22.20 -4.75
C ALA A 29 -0.20 -22.53 -3.34
N ALA A 30 -0.22 -21.54 -2.45
CA ALA A 30 -0.54 -21.72 -1.03
C ALA A 30 -2.04 -21.62 -0.69
N LEU A 31 -2.83 -20.97 -1.54
CA LEU A 31 -4.25 -20.69 -1.33
C LEU A 31 -5.10 -21.23 -2.49
N PRO A 32 -5.47 -22.53 -2.45
CA PRO A 32 -6.42 -23.09 -3.41
C PRO A 32 -7.71 -22.27 -3.41
N GLY A 33 -8.15 -21.84 -4.59
CA GLY A 33 -9.33 -21.00 -4.75
C GLY A 33 -9.05 -19.49 -4.88
N LEU A 34 -7.80 -19.05 -4.72
CA LEU A 34 -7.42 -17.64 -4.98
C LEU A 34 -7.82 -17.20 -6.39
N ARG A 35 -7.68 -18.11 -7.35
CA ARG A 35 -8.18 -17.98 -8.70
C ARG A 35 -8.96 -19.24 -9.06
N ASN A 36 -10.13 -19.05 -9.67
CA ASN A 36 -11.00 -20.11 -10.18
C ASN A 36 -11.45 -19.76 -11.61
N ASP A 37 -12.32 -20.59 -12.19
CA ASP A 37 -12.82 -20.41 -13.58
C ASP A 37 -13.58 -19.09 -13.79
N SER A 38 -14.09 -18.48 -12.71
CA SER A 38 -14.81 -17.20 -12.73
C SER A 38 -13.89 -15.99 -12.43
N GLY A 39 -12.59 -16.19 -12.23
CA GLY A 39 -11.63 -15.12 -11.93
C GLY A 39 -11.04 -15.20 -10.53
N PHE A 40 -10.72 -14.05 -9.94
CA PHE A 40 -10.16 -13.97 -8.60
C PHE A 40 -11.26 -14.04 -7.53
N ASP A 41 -11.07 -14.88 -6.52
CA ASP A 41 -11.96 -14.91 -5.36
C ASP A 41 -11.64 -13.74 -4.41
N GLU A 42 -12.61 -12.85 -4.21
CA GLU A 42 -12.43 -11.62 -3.45
C GLU A 42 -11.98 -11.87 -2.00
N ALA A 43 -12.61 -12.83 -1.32
CA ALA A 43 -12.29 -13.13 0.08
C ALA A 43 -10.87 -13.70 0.22
N THR A 44 -10.47 -14.58 -0.68
CA THR A 44 -9.14 -15.20 -0.69
C THR A 44 -8.05 -14.19 -1.05
N VAL A 45 -8.31 -13.28 -2.00
CA VAL A 45 -7.38 -12.18 -2.33
C VAL A 45 -7.19 -11.24 -1.15
N ALA A 46 -8.27 -10.88 -0.45
CA ALA A 46 -8.20 -10.02 0.74
C ALA A 46 -7.34 -10.68 1.83
N GLU A 47 -7.56 -11.98 2.12
CA GLU A 47 -6.74 -12.72 3.08
C GLU A 47 -5.27 -12.83 2.61
N ALA A 48 -5.01 -13.06 1.33
CA ALA A 48 -3.65 -13.10 0.80
C ALA A 48 -2.91 -11.78 1.04
N MET A 49 -3.56 -10.64 0.82
CA MET A 49 -2.97 -9.32 1.08
C MET A 49 -2.70 -9.08 2.57
N PHE A 50 -3.62 -9.45 3.46
CA PHE A 50 -3.38 -9.33 4.91
C PHE A 50 -2.30 -10.28 5.41
N ALA A 51 -2.26 -11.52 4.91
CA ALA A 51 -1.21 -12.47 5.23
C ALA A 51 0.18 -11.98 4.75
N TRP A 52 0.25 -11.41 3.55
CA TRP A 52 1.45 -10.76 3.05
C TRP A 52 1.91 -9.62 3.98
N ALA A 53 1.01 -8.73 4.38
CA ALA A 53 1.33 -7.63 5.30
C ALA A 53 1.77 -8.13 6.69
N ARG A 54 1.08 -9.13 7.24
CA ARG A 54 1.32 -9.75 8.55
C ARG A 54 2.70 -10.40 8.66
N THR A 55 3.27 -10.88 7.55
CA THR A 55 4.62 -11.46 7.53
C THR A 55 5.75 -10.41 7.47
N GLY A 56 5.42 -9.12 7.56
CA GLY A 56 6.40 -8.04 7.62
C GLY A 56 7.07 -7.72 6.28
N GLN A 57 6.42 -8.05 5.17
CA GLN A 57 6.94 -7.76 3.81
C GLN A 57 6.92 -6.27 3.47
N THR A 58 6.01 -5.51 4.10
CA THR A 58 5.97 -4.04 3.99
C THR A 58 7.18 -3.34 4.63
N GLY A 59 7.99 -4.06 5.41
CA GLY A 59 9.07 -3.48 6.21
C GLY A 59 8.59 -2.64 7.40
N CYS A 60 7.29 -2.69 7.72
CA CYS A 60 6.69 -1.93 8.83
C CYS A 60 6.10 -2.87 9.89
N LEU A 61 6.59 -2.79 11.12
CA LEU A 61 6.09 -3.63 12.22
C LEU A 61 4.67 -3.27 12.65
N PHE A 62 4.27 -2.01 12.52
CA PHE A 62 2.88 -1.59 12.79
C PHE A 62 1.91 -2.19 11.78
N ALA A 63 2.25 -2.15 10.48
CA ALA A 63 1.43 -2.77 9.45
C ALA A 63 1.29 -4.28 9.69
N ALA A 64 2.38 -4.97 10.07
CA ALA A 64 2.33 -6.39 10.39
C ALA A 64 1.43 -6.70 11.61
N LEU A 65 1.52 -5.88 12.66
CA LEU A 65 0.68 -6.00 13.85
C LEU A 65 -0.80 -5.78 13.52
N LEU A 66 -1.14 -4.71 12.80
CA LEU A 66 -2.53 -4.36 12.47
C LEU A 66 -3.14 -5.39 11.49
N ALA A 67 -2.35 -5.90 10.55
CA ALA A 67 -2.76 -6.98 9.64
C ALA A 67 -2.94 -8.35 10.33
N ALA A 68 -2.45 -8.52 11.57
CA ALA A 68 -2.74 -9.71 12.37
C ALA A 68 -4.15 -9.71 12.97
N GLY A 69 -4.77 -8.53 13.10
CA GLY A 69 -6.14 -8.37 13.58
C GLY A 69 -6.86 -7.24 12.83
N PRO A 70 -7.04 -7.34 11.50
CA PRO A 70 -7.48 -6.22 10.67
C PRO A 70 -8.86 -5.70 11.09
N THR A 71 -9.78 -6.59 11.48
CA THR A 71 -11.10 -6.22 11.99
C THR A 71 -11.03 -5.37 13.26
N ALA A 72 -10.19 -5.75 14.22
CA ALA A 72 -10.04 -5.02 15.47
C ALA A 72 -9.32 -3.67 15.26
N ALA A 73 -8.44 -3.60 14.26
CA ALA A 73 -7.77 -2.38 13.83
C ALA A 73 -8.65 -1.43 13.01
N GLY A 74 -9.90 -1.80 12.68
CA GLY A 74 -10.73 -1.05 11.76
C GLY A 74 -10.19 -1.01 10.32
N TRP A 75 -9.30 -1.95 9.97
CA TRP A 75 -8.70 -2.07 8.64
C TRP A 75 -9.54 -3.00 7.77
N ARG A 76 -10.18 -2.45 6.73
CA ARG A 76 -11.02 -3.18 5.79
C ARG A 76 -10.32 -3.39 4.45
N SER A 77 -10.78 -4.38 3.70
CA SER A 77 -10.34 -4.62 2.33
C SER A 77 -11.53 -4.60 1.37
N LEU A 78 -11.33 -3.95 0.23
CA LEU A 78 -12.21 -4.00 -0.94
C LEU A 78 -11.41 -4.66 -2.06
N VAL A 79 -11.94 -5.73 -2.67
CA VAL A 79 -11.31 -6.36 -3.83
C VAL A 79 -12.15 -6.04 -5.06
N ILE A 80 -11.48 -5.58 -6.11
CA ILE A 80 -12.10 -5.27 -7.40
C ILE A 80 -11.47 -6.23 -8.41
N PRO A 81 -12.10 -7.40 -8.65
CA PRO A 81 -11.46 -8.52 -9.36
C PRO A 81 -11.17 -8.21 -10.82
N ASP A 82 -11.95 -7.32 -11.44
CA ASP A 82 -11.87 -6.94 -12.85
C ASP A 82 -11.86 -5.43 -13.06
N ALA A 83 -11.52 -4.99 -14.28
CA ALA A 83 -11.60 -3.59 -14.64
C ALA A 83 -13.06 -3.09 -14.61
N VAL A 84 -13.29 -1.93 -14.00
CA VAL A 84 -14.63 -1.33 -13.85
C VAL A 84 -14.64 0.12 -14.34
N SER A 85 -15.83 0.65 -14.59
CA SER A 85 -16.02 2.06 -14.95
C SER A 85 -15.70 3.01 -13.79
N ASP A 86 -15.44 4.28 -14.09
CA ASP A 86 -15.19 5.33 -13.07
C ASP A 86 -16.35 5.44 -12.07
N ASP A 87 -17.60 5.40 -12.54
CA ASP A 87 -18.80 5.45 -11.69
C ASP A 87 -18.91 4.23 -10.77
N THR A 88 -18.60 3.04 -11.30
CA THR A 88 -18.60 1.80 -10.50
C THR A 88 -17.51 1.83 -9.44
N LEU A 89 -16.30 2.27 -9.79
CA LEU A 89 -15.20 2.40 -8.84
C LEU A 89 -15.57 3.39 -7.73
N HIS A 90 -16.12 4.56 -8.09
CA HIS A 90 -16.58 5.56 -7.13
C HIS A 90 -17.61 4.97 -6.17
N ALA A 91 -18.66 4.33 -6.68
CA ALA A 91 -19.73 3.76 -5.87
C ALA A 91 -19.22 2.67 -4.89
N LEU A 92 -18.28 1.81 -5.33
CA LEU A 92 -17.68 0.79 -4.48
C LEU A 92 -16.83 1.40 -3.36
N VAL A 93 -16.04 2.44 -3.68
CA VAL A 93 -15.23 3.16 -2.69
C VAL A 93 -16.14 3.86 -1.69
N ASP A 94 -17.18 4.56 -2.13
CA ASP A 94 -18.14 5.25 -1.26
C ASP A 94 -18.86 4.27 -0.34
N ALA A 95 -19.31 3.14 -0.87
CA ALA A 95 -19.95 2.09 -0.07
C ALA A 95 -19.00 1.53 1.02
N MET A 96 -17.72 1.35 0.69
CA MET A 96 -16.70 0.92 1.66
C MET A 96 -16.49 1.98 2.74
N LEU A 97 -16.37 3.25 2.35
CA LEU A 97 -16.15 4.36 3.28
C LEU A 97 -17.37 4.62 4.20
N ALA A 98 -18.59 4.33 3.73
CA ALA A 98 -19.81 4.41 4.54
C ALA A 98 -19.84 3.41 5.71
N THR A 99 -18.96 2.39 5.70
CA THR A 99 -18.75 1.49 6.85
C THR A 99 -17.85 2.10 7.93
N GLU A 100 -17.43 3.34 7.73
CA GLU A 100 -16.53 4.14 8.56
C GLU A 100 -15.24 3.41 9.02
N PRO A 101 -14.45 2.82 8.10
CA PRO A 101 -13.21 2.15 8.47
C PRO A 101 -12.16 3.14 9.02
N GLU A 102 -11.18 2.64 9.77
CA GLU A 102 -9.98 3.40 10.13
C GLU A 102 -9.00 3.48 8.93
N ALA A 103 -8.88 2.36 8.20
CA ALA A 103 -8.10 2.25 6.97
C ALA A 103 -8.73 1.28 5.97
N VAL A 104 -8.46 1.51 4.70
CA VAL A 104 -8.92 0.67 3.59
C VAL A 104 -7.73 0.21 2.76
N THR A 105 -7.72 -1.06 2.40
CA THR A 105 -6.93 -1.62 1.30
C THR A 105 -7.84 -1.93 0.13
N ILE A 106 -7.68 -1.25 -1.00
CA ILE A 106 -8.34 -1.59 -2.25
C ILE A 106 -7.38 -2.43 -3.08
N VAL A 107 -7.79 -3.64 -3.49
CA VAL A 107 -6.96 -4.59 -4.24
C VAL A 107 -7.49 -4.73 -5.66
N PHE A 108 -6.57 -4.70 -6.63
CA PHE A 108 -6.84 -4.80 -8.06
C PHE A 108 -6.02 -5.96 -8.65
N PRO A 109 -6.50 -7.21 -8.54
CA PRO A 109 -5.73 -8.38 -8.98
C PRO A 109 -5.40 -8.37 -10.48
N TRP A 110 -6.28 -7.78 -11.30
CA TRP A 110 -6.13 -7.63 -12.76
C TRP A 110 -5.06 -6.61 -13.18
N VAL A 111 -4.56 -5.78 -12.26
CA VAL A 111 -3.51 -4.81 -12.56
C VAL A 111 -2.15 -5.46 -12.34
N ASP A 112 -1.59 -6.04 -13.40
CA ASP A 112 -0.30 -6.74 -13.40
C ASP A 112 0.68 -6.26 -14.48
N THR A 113 0.29 -5.24 -15.25
CA THR A 113 1.17 -4.55 -16.21
C THR A 113 1.35 -3.08 -15.85
N ALA A 114 2.46 -2.49 -16.31
CA ALA A 114 2.76 -1.08 -16.05
C ALA A 114 1.72 -0.14 -16.68
N ALA A 115 1.20 -0.48 -17.87
CA ALA A 115 0.13 0.26 -18.54
C ALA A 115 -1.19 0.17 -17.77
N ALA A 116 -1.56 -1.02 -17.26
CA ALA A 116 -2.74 -1.17 -16.40
C ALA A 116 -2.59 -0.36 -15.10
N LEU A 117 -1.38 -0.30 -14.52
CA LEU A 117 -1.10 0.54 -13.35
C LEU A 117 -1.29 2.03 -13.66
N ALA A 118 -0.79 2.51 -14.81
CA ALA A 118 -0.96 3.90 -15.23
C ALA A 118 -2.45 4.23 -15.45
N ALA A 119 -3.19 3.35 -16.11
CA ALA A 119 -4.63 3.49 -16.29
C ALA A 119 -5.39 3.55 -14.94
N LEU A 120 -5.04 2.68 -13.99
CA LEU A 120 -5.61 2.68 -12.64
C LEU A 120 -5.33 4.01 -11.92
N VAL A 121 -4.08 4.47 -11.92
CA VAL A 121 -3.69 5.74 -11.26
C VAL A 121 -4.46 6.91 -11.87
N SER A 122 -4.54 6.98 -13.21
CA SER A 122 -5.32 8.00 -13.91
C SER A 122 -6.81 7.92 -13.58
N GLN A 123 -7.37 6.72 -13.48
CA GLN A 123 -8.76 6.51 -13.11
C GLN A 123 -9.05 7.00 -11.70
N VAL A 124 -8.25 6.57 -10.73
CA VAL A 124 -8.40 7.00 -9.33
C VAL A 124 -8.25 8.51 -9.20
N ALA A 125 -7.31 9.13 -9.93
CA ALA A 125 -7.12 10.59 -9.91
C ALA A 125 -8.30 11.41 -10.43
N ARG A 126 -9.20 10.81 -11.23
CA ARG A 126 -10.42 11.46 -11.74
C ARG A 126 -11.59 11.38 -10.76
N LEU A 127 -11.53 10.50 -9.77
CA LEU A 127 -12.60 10.35 -8.80
C LEU A 127 -12.75 11.62 -7.94
N PRO A 128 -13.97 11.91 -7.44
CA PRO A 128 -14.17 12.95 -6.44
C PRO A 128 -13.23 12.74 -5.24
N ASP A 129 -12.70 13.82 -4.68
CA ASP A 129 -11.82 13.80 -3.50
C ASP A 129 -10.43 13.16 -3.66
N TRP A 130 -10.12 12.59 -4.82
CA TRP A 130 -8.79 12.07 -5.14
C TRP A 130 -7.96 13.07 -5.93
N ARG A 131 -6.65 13.12 -5.67
CA ARG A 131 -5.69 13.92 -6.46
C ARG A 131 -4.42 13.12 -6.69
N SER A 132 -3.90 13.17 -7.91
CA SER A 132 -2.56 12.70 -8.24
C SER A 132 -1.58 13.87 -8.36
N VAL A 133 -0.35 13.67 -7.90
CA VAL A 133 0.75 14.63 -8.06
C VAL A 133 2.04 13.90 -8.45
N LEU A 134 2.88 14.58 -9.21
CA LEU A 134 4.27 14.16 -9.37
C LEU A 134 5.05 14.56 -8.11
N ILE A 135 5.89 13.64 -7.64
CA ILE A 135 6.70 13.88 -6.44
C ILE A 135 8.14 14.20 -6.85
N ASP A 136 8.56 15.42 -6.55
CA ASP A 136 9.93 15.89 -6.75
C ASP A 136 10.92 15.25 -5.75
N GLY A 137 12.21 15.35 -6.06
CA GLY A 137 13.31 14.78 -5.27
C GLY A 137 14.38 14.13 -6.15
N ASP A 138 15.32 13.41 -5.52
CA ASP A 138 16.48 12.79 -6.18
C ASP A 138 16.10 12.02 -7.45
N GLU A 139 16.89 12.16 -8.51
CA GLU A 139 16.64 11.50 -9.78
C GLU A 139 16.68 9.98 -9.60
N LEU A 140 15.61 9.31 -10.07
CA LEU A 140 15.60 7.88 -10.30
C LEU A 140 15.68 7.71 -11.82
N PRO A 141 16.84 7.33 -12.39
CA PRO A 141 17.02 7.25 -13.84
C PRO A 141 15.93 6.39 -14.48
N GLY A 142 15.19 6.96 -15.43
CA GLY A 142 14.10 6.29 -16.16
C GLY A 142 12.81 6.06 -15.39
N LEU A 143 12.69 6.56 -14.14
CA LEU A 143 11.50 6.42 -13.31
C LEU A 143 10.93 7.78 -12.87
N ILE A 144 9.62 7.82 -12.73
CA ILE A 144 8.87 8.91 -12.09
C ILE A 144 8.28 8.43 -10.77
N ARG A 145 7.96 9.39 -9.88
CA ARG A 145 7.26 9.14 -8.62
C ARG A 145 5.90 9.80 -8.68
N VAL A 146 4.86 9.02 -8.39
CA VAL A 146 3.48 9.48 -8.37
C VAL A 146 2.94 9.32 -6.96
N GLY A 147 2.34 10.38 -6.44
CA GLY A 147 1.61 10.39 -5.19
C GLY A 147 0.11 10.53 -5.44
N LEU A 148 -0.69 9.69 -4.79
CA LEU A 148 -2.13 9.82 -4.69
C LEU A 148 -2.49 10.35 -3.30
N ARG A 149 -3.40 11.32 -3.26
CA ARG A 149 -4.00 11.87 -2.04
C ARG A 149 -5.50 11.62 -2.07
N TRP A 150 -6.03 11.16 -0.96
CA TRP A 150 -7.46 11.07 -0.67
C TRP A 150 -7.83 12.20 0.30
N ARG A 151 -8.80 13.06 -0.06
CA ARG A 151 -9.34 14.05 0.87
C ARG A 151 -10.33 13.40 1.82
N LEU A 152 -10.17 13.63 3.12
CA LEU A 152 -11.08 13.06 4.10
C LEU A 152 -12.46 13.76 4.02
N PRO A 153 -13.58 13.04 4.11
CA PRO A 153 -14.92 13.64 3.95
C PRO A 153 -15.28 14.66 5.03
N VAL A 154 -14.72 14.51 6.23
CA VAL A 154 -15.20 15.19 7.45
C VAL A 154 -14.23 16.28 7.93
N GLU A 155 -13.05 16.36 7.32
CA GLU A 155 -11.95 17.20 7.80
C GLU A 155 -11.17 17.77 6.63
N ASP A 156 -10.58 18.96 6.79
CA ASP A 156 -9.69 19.57 5.79
C ASP A 156 -8.32 18.87 5.74
N HIS A 157 -8.32 17.55 5.88
CA HIS A 157 -7.16 16.67 5.94
C HIS A 157 -7.11 15.81 4.69
N ALA A 158 -5.91 15.40 4.30
CA ALA A 158 -5.70 14.45 3.23
C ALA A 158 -4.86 13.27 3.70
N SER A 159 -5.25 12.06 3.27
CA SER A 159 -4.43 10.87 3.44
C SER A 159 -3.54 10.66 2.22
N TRP A 160 -2.24 10.49 2.46
CA TRP A 160 -1.34 9.96 1.44
C TRP A 160 -1.55 8.47 1.28
N VAL A 161 -1.78 8.06 0.04
CA VAL A 161 -2.09 6.67 -0.31
C VAL A 161 -0.78 5.91 -0.55
N LEU A 162 -0.63 4.77 0.09
CA LEU A 162 0.46 3.84 -0.21
C LEU A 162 0.03 2.90 -1.34
N GLY A 163 0.88 2.80 -2.37
CA GLY A 163 0.73 1.82 -3.43
C GLY A 163 1.62 0.60 -3.19
N PHE A 164 1.10 -0.55 -3.56
CA PHE A 164 1.77 -1.85 -3.59
C PHE A 164 1.46 -2.53 -4.92
N GLY A 165 2.34 -3.41 -5.39
CA GLY A 165 2.07 -4.19 -6.61
C GLY A 165 3.19 -5.17 -6.98
N PRO A 166 2.96 -6.02 -7.99
CA PRO A 166 3.89 -7.09 -8.39
C PRO A 166 5.04 -6.59 -9.28
N PHE A 167 5.36 -5.29 -9.27
CA PHE A 167 6.25 -4.69 -10.25
C PHE A 167 7.70 -4.58 -9.76
N GLU A 168 8.65 -4.95 -10.62
CA GLU A 168 10.07 -4.88 -10.28
C GLU A 168 10.60 -3.45 -10.12
N PHE A 169 9.99 -2.47 -10.77
CA PHE A 169 10.35 -1.05 -10.60
C PHE A 169 9.91 -0.47 -9.25
N LEU A 170 9.16 -1.22 -8.42
CA LEU A 170 8.82 -0.81 -7.07
C LEU A 170 9.94 -1.20 -6.07
N PRO A 171 10.15 -0.39 -5.02
CA PRO A 171 11.00 -0.80 -3.89
C PRO A 171 10.52 -2.13 -3.33
N PHE A 172 11.43 -2.98 -2.82
CA PHE A 172 11.06 -4.29 -2.26
C PHE A 172 9.97 -4.23 -1.18
N THR A 173 9.95 -3.18 -0.37
CA THR A 173 8.91 -2.96 0.67
C THR A 173 7.54 -2.59 0.10
N ARG A 174 7.44 -2.34 -1.21
CA ARG A 174 6.20 -2.07 -1.96
C ARG A 174 5.85 -3.18 -2.95
N ARG A 175 6.71 -4.20 -3.09
CA ARG A 175 6.43 -5.37 -3.94
C ARG A 175 5.48 -6.33 -3.21
N ALA A 176 4.32 -6.55 -3.80
CA ALA A 176 3.22 -7.32 -3.21
C ALA A 176 2.63 -8.30 -4.25
N PRO A 177 1.89 -9.34 -3.83
CA PRO A 177 1.28 -10.30 -4.75
C PRO A 177 0.23 -9.67 -5.68
N PHE A 178 -0.42 -8.60 -5.25
CA PHE A 178 -1.43 -7.89 -6.02
C PHE A 178 -1.18 -6.38 -5.96
N THR A 179 -1.66 -5.68 -6.99
CA THR A 179 -1.70 -4.22 -6.96
C THR A 179 -2.73 -3.77 -5.94
N ALA A 180 -2.34 -2.87 -5.06
CA ALA A 180 -3.22 -2.38 -4.01
C ALA A 180 -2.94 -0.92 -3.64
N LEU A 181 -3.99 -0.23 -3.24
CA LEU A 181 -3.96 1.10 -2.64
C LEU A 181 -4.37 0.98 -1.18
N VAL A 182 -3.57 1.56 -0.27
CA VAL A 182 -3.85 1.55 1.16
C VAL A 182 -3.81 2.98 1.68
N PHE A 183 -4.85 3.40 2.37
CA PHE A 183 -4.95 4.76 2.90
C PHE A 183 -5.80 4.81 4.17
N ARG A 184 -5.60 5.87 4.94
CA ARG A 184 -6.33 6.14 6.18
C ARG A 184 -7.61 6.89 5.84
N CYS A 185 -8.71 6.52 6.50
CA CYS A 185 -10.03 7.08 6.24
C CYS A 185 -10.51 8.08 7.31
N ARG A 186 -9.77 8.20 8.42
CA ARG A 186 -10.09 9.08 9.56
C ARG A 186 -8.95 10.03 9.91
N ALA A 187 -9.27 11.09 10.64
CA ALA A 187 -8.32 12.01 11.28
C ALA A 187 -7.16 11.26 11.95
N ALA A 188 -5.98 11.86 12.03
CA ALA A 188 -4.97 11.35 12.94
C ALA A 188 -5.45 11.51 14.39
N TYR A 189 -5.39 10.43 15.18
CA TYR A 189 -5.47 10.57 16.63
C TYR A 189 -4.23 11.34 17.10
N SER A 190 -4.36 12.15 18.16
CA SER A 190 -3.22 12.78 18.82
C SER A 190 -2.30 11.70 19.41
N LEU A 191 -1.36 11.18 18.61
CA LEU A 191 -0.32 10.30 19.10
C LEU A 191 0.64 11.11 19.98
N PRO A 192 1.23 10.53 21.04
CA PRO A 192 2.15 11.22 21.95
C PRO A 192 3.30 11.97 21.25
N ARG A 193 3.69 11.51 20.05
CA ARG A 193 4.75 12.11 19.24
C ARG A 193 4.32 13.06 18.12
N ARG A 194 3.05 13.07 17.71
CA ARG A 194 2.58 14.05 16.71
C ARG A 194 2.07 15.30 17.43
N ARG A 195 3.00 16.06 18.01
CA ARG A 195 2.91 17.53 17.99
C ARG A 195 3.45 18.00 16.63
N VAL A 196 2.78 17.61 15.55
CA VAL A 196 3.08 18.19 14.24
C VAL A 196 2.15 19.38 14.11
N GLU A 197 2.71 20.57 14.01
CA GLU A 197 1.98 21.85 13.94
C GLU A 197 1.06 21.96 12.71
N ASP A 198 1.19 21.02 11.76
CA ASP A 198 0.35 20.91 10.57
C ASP A 198 -0.43 19.58 10.60
N HIS A 199 -1.69 19.66 11.02
CA HIS A 199 -2.57 18.50 11.15
C HIS A 199 -3.12 18.02 9.80
N SER A 200 -2.96 18.78 8.70
CA SER A 200 -3.67 18.56 7.44
C SER A 200 -3.30 17.27 6.67
N GLU A 201 -2.26 16.52 7.08
CA GLU A 201 -1.84 15.29 6.42
C GLU A 201 -1.79 14.07 7.37
N VAL A 202 -2.50 13.01 6.98
CA VAL A 202 -2.60 11.77 7.76
C VAL A 202 -1.99 10.59 7.00
N HIS A 203 -1.31 9.70 7.73
CA HIS A 203 -0.69 8.50 7.16
C HIS A 203 -1.18 7.23 7.87
N LEU A 204 -0.98 6.08 7.22
CA LEU A 204 -1.27 4.78 7.82
C LEU A 204 -0.45 4.48 9.08
N ALA A 205 0.74 5.06 9.20
CA ALA A 205 1.56 4.93 10.40
C ALA A 205 0.90 5.55 11.64
N ASP A 206 -0.11 6.41 11.45
CA ASP A 206 -0.83 7.04 12.55
C ASP A 206 -1.95 6.13 13.10
N LEU A 207 -2.21 4.96 12.51
CA LEU A 207 -3.31 4.07 12.92
C LEU A 207 -3.15 3.67 14.40
N PRO A 208 -4.25 3.64 15.16
CA PRO A 208 -4.19 3.27 16.57
C PRO A 208 -3.71 1.82 16.70
N ALA A 209 -2.50 1.65 17.23
CA ALA A 209 -1.95 0.33 17.53
C ALA A 209 -2.33 -0.07 18.96
N PRO A 210 -2.78 -1.31 19.21
CA PRO A 210 -3.17 -1.78 20.54
C PRO A 210 -1.93 -2.14 21.39
N VAL A 211 -1.02 -1.18 21.58
CA VAL A 211 0.23 -1.34 22.33
C VAL A 211 0.44 -0.15 23.25
N ASP A 212 1.11 -0.36 24.39
CA ASP A 212 1.53 0.76 25.24
C ASP A 212 2.63 1.61 24.58
N GLU A 213 2.90 2.78 25.16
CA GLU A 213 3.87 3.74 24.63
C GLU A 213 5.30 3.17 24.53
N VAL A 214 5.72 2.35 25.50
CA VAL A 214 7.06 1.74 25.50
C VAL A 214 7.20 0.76 24.34
N HIS A 215 6.18 -0.06 24.11
CA HIS A 215 6.10 -1.00 23.00
C HIS A 215 6.02 -0.27 21.66
N TYR A 216 5.22 0.79 21.58
CA TYR A 216 5.12 1.66 20.41
C TYR A 216 6.51 2.21 20.02
N GLU A 217 7.22 2.81 20.97
CA GLU A 217 8.54 3.40 20.75
C GLU A 217 9.57 2.37 20.28
N ARG A 218 9.55 1.19 20.89
CA ARG A 218 10.41 0.08 20.48
C ARG A 218 10.11 -0.39 19.06
N MET A 219 8.83 -0.50 18.69
CA MET A 219 8.40 -0.86 17.34
C MET A 219 8.78 0.20 16.31
N TRP A 220 8.64 1.48 16.67
CA TRP A 220 9.04 2.60 15.82
C TRP A 220 10.54 2.55 15.51
N ARG A 221 11.38 2.47 16.54
CA ARG A 221 12.84 2.39 16.37
C ARG A 221 13.23 1.21 15.47
N ARG A 222 12.66 0.03 15.71
CA ARG A 222 12.92 -1.17 14.89
C ARG A 222 12.42 -1.04 13.45
N THR A 223 11.32 -0.33 13.23
CA THR A 223 10.79 -0.05 11.89
C THR A 223 11.74 0.88 11.12
N VAL A 224 12.26 1.92 11.78
CA VAL A 224 13.24 2.84 11.18
C VAL A 224 14.55 2.10 10.86
N GLU A 225 15.11 1.36 11.81
CA GLU A 225 16.31 0.53 11.61
C GLU A 225 16.10 -0.50 10.49
N GLY A 226 14.94 -1.17 10.49
CA GLY A 226 14.55 -2.12 9.47
C GLY A 226 14.49 -1.49 8.08
N LYS A 227 13.85 -0.31 7.95
CA LYS A 227 13.70 0.39 6.68
C LYS A 227 15.05 0.67 6.01
N VAL A 228 16.03 1.17 6.78
CA VAL A 228 17.40 1.42 6.28
C VAL A 228 18.02 0.14 5.73
N ASN A 229 17.88 -0.97 6.47
CA ASN A 229 18.43 -2.27 6.06
C ASN A 229 17.75 -2.87 4.83
N HIS A 230 16.45 -2.65 4.63
CA HIS A 230 15.69 -3.18 3.50
C HIS A 230 15.93 -2.42 2.21
N LEU A 231 16.12 -1.10 2.30
CA LEU A 231 16.28 -0.25 1.13
C LEU A 231 17.73 -0.17 0.66
N ALA A 232 18.72 -0.36 1.56
CA ALA A 232 20.14 -0.43 1.22
C ALA A 232 20.60 0.72 0.27
N GLY A 233 20.00 1.91 0.40
CA GLY A 233 20.21 3.07 -0.47
C GLY A 233 19.55 3.00 -1.85
N GLN A 234 19.12 1.82 -2.31
CA GLN A 234 18.40 1.65 -3.57
C GLN A 234 16.89 1.88 -3.36
N PHE A 235 16.30 2.77 -4.17
CA PHE A 235 14.86 3.07 -4.15
C PHE A 235 14.31 3.73 -2.87
N GLU A 236 15.17 4.28 -2.00
CA GLU A 236 14.70 5.00 -0.80
C GLU A 236 13.76 6.15 -1.14
N ALA A 237 14.07 6.87 -2.23
CA ALA A 237 13.22 7.93 -2.76
C ALA A 237 11.83 7.43 -3.19
N GLY A 238 11.73 6.19 -3.67
CA GLY A 238 10.47 5.54 -4.07
C GLY A 238 9.66 4.97 -2.89
N ALA A 239 10.29 4.75 -1.74
CA ALA A 239 9.65 4.22 -0.53
C ALA A 239 9.19 5.31 0.46
N LYS A 240 9.18 6.58 0.04
CA LYS A 240 8.69 7.71 0.85
C LYS A 240 7.17 7.62 1.04
N ALA A 241 6.66 8.17 2.15
CA ALA A 241 5.24 8.07 2.50
C ALA A 241 4.30 8.80 1.53
N ARG A 242 4.78 9.86 0.86
CA ARG A 242 4.04 10.61 -0.16
C ARG A 242 4.09 9.97 -1.55
N VAL A 243 4.90 8.92 -1.72
CA VAL A 243 5.02 8.18 -2.98
C VAL A 243 4.11 6.96 -2.91
N THR A 244 3.10 6.96 -3.79
CA THR A 244 2.21 5.83 -3.99
C THR A 244 2.89 4.79 -4.86
N PHE A 245 3.36 5.18 -6.04
CA PHE A 245 4.10 4.32 -6.96
C PHE A 245 5.35 5.03 -7.53
N THR A 246 6.42 4.25 -7.73
CA THR A 246 7.42 4.54 -8.76
C THR A 246 7.00 3.88 -10.05
N MET A 247 7.19 4.52 -11.20
CA MET A 247 6.74 4.02 -12.50
C MET A 247 7.74 4.39 -13.60
N PRO A 248 7.83 3.63 -14.70
CA PRO A 248 8.57 4.04 -15.90
C PRO A 248 8.20 5.45 -16.37
N ALA A 249 9.20 6.25 -16.73
CA ALA A 249 9.02 7.66 -17.06
C ALA A 249 8.25 7.91 -18.38
N ASP A 250 8.24 6.94 -19.28
CA ASP A 250 7.47 6.97 -20.52
C ASP A 250 5.94 6.93 -20.28
N LEU A 251 5.50 6.38 -19.15
CA LEU A 251 4.09 6.37 -18.74
C LEU A 251 3.58 7.74 -18.28
N ARG A 252 4.43 8.77 -18.18
CA ARG A 252 4.03 10.12 -17.75
C ARG A 252 2.87 10.67 -18.59
N LYS A 253 2.84 10.37 -19.88
CA LYS A 253 1.78 10.81 -20.81
C LYS A 253 0.42 10.17 -20.49
N GLU A 254 0.43 8.91 -20.05
CA GLU A 254 -0.78 8.16 -19.71
C GLU A 254 -1.43 8.64 -18.40
N LEU A 255 -0.62 9.27 -17.53
CA LEU A 255 -1.08 9.80 -16.24
C LEU A 255 -1.91 11.08 -16.35
N GLY A 256 -1.91 11.75 -17.52
CA GLY A 256 -2.60 13.04 -17.67
C GLY A 256 -2.08 14.15 -16.74
N LEU A 257 -0.94 13.92 -16.10
CA LEU A 257 -0.30 14.86 -15.18
C LEU A 257 0.46 15.89 -16.01
N ALA A 258 -0.01 17.14 -16.02
CA ALA A 258 0.70 18.25 -16.66
C ALA A 258 2.11 18.39 -16.05
N SER A 259 3.08 18.67 -16.93
CA SER A 259 4.48 18.91 -16.58
C SER A 259 4.69 20.23 -15.86
#